data_AF-A0A382YXK4-F1
#
_entry.id   AF-A0A382YXK4-F1
#
_cell.length_a   1.000
_cell.length_b   1.000
_cell.length_c   1.000
_cell.angle_alpha   90.00
_cell.angle_beta   90.00
_cell.angle_gamma   90.00
#
_symmetry.space_group_name_H-M   'P 1'
#
loop_
_entity.id
_entity.type
_entity.pdbx_description
1 polymer ?
#
loop_
_entity_poly.entity_id
_entity_poly.type
_entity_poly.pdbx_seq_one_letter_code
_entity_poly.pdbx_strand_id
1 'polypeptide(L)'
;MDGLDSRMNHRKLMGEYYKDDGSVAKIYQVINGMDGEHSFFSITYKDATGTRITNEDFKFKSLRFVEDAAENWTLGIKQLLTE
;
A
#
# COMPACT_ATOMS: atom_id res chain seq x y z
N MET A 1 7.81 -25.33 -22.39
CA MET A 1 8.33 -24.78 -21.12
C MET A 1 7.78 -23.38 -21.02
N ASP A 2 6.67 -23.23 -20.32
CA ASP A 2 5.94 -21.98 -20.14
C ASP A 2 6.81 -20.93 -19.43
N GLY A 3 7.52 -20.13 -20.21
CA GLY A 3 8.18 -18.91 -19.76
C GLY A 3 7.19 -17.75 -19.78
N LEU A 4 6.15 -17.84 -18.95
CA LEU A 4 5.17 -16.76 -18.77
C LEU A 4 5.45 -16.04 -17.44
N ASP A 5 5.67 -14.73 -17.58
CA ASP A 5 5.56 -13.70 -16.56
C ASP A 5 6.76 -13.46 -15.61
N SER A 6 7.91 -13.08 -16.18
CA SER A 6 8.93 -12.30 -15.45
C SER A 6 8.70 -10.79 -15.58
N ARG A 7 7.44 -10.34 -15.71
CA ARG A 7 7.09 -8.96 -15.34
C ARG A 7 6.97 -8.96 -13.82
N MET A 8 8.12 -9.05 -13.14
CA MET A 8 8.26 -8.77 -11.72
C MET A 8 7.77 -7.35 -11.48
N ASN A 9 6.45 -7.20 -11.33
CA ASN A 9 5.88 -6.08 -10.64
C ASN A 9 6.47 -6.22 -9.25
N HIS A 10 7.53 -5.45 -8.99
CA HIS A 10 8.25 -5.36 -7.72
C HIS A 10 7.35 -4.84 -6.59
N ARG A 11 6.03 -5.05 -6.67
CA ARG A 11 4.99 -4.62 -5.74
C ARG A 11 3.94 -5.70 -5.65
N LYS A 12 3.85 -6.35 -4.49
CA LYS A 12 2.82 -7.34 -4.17
C LYS A 12 1.73 -6.67 -3.35
N LEU A 13 0.46 -6.80 -3.73
CA LEU A 13 -0.65 -6.33 -2.91
C LEU A 13 -0.72 -7.18 -1.63
N MET A 14 -0.71 -6.51 -0.47
CA MET A 14 -0.76 -7.13 0.85
C MET A 14 -2.16 -7.06 1.46
N GLY A 15 -2.87 -5.96 1.26
CA GLY A 15 -4.20 -5.76 1.84
C GLY A 15 -4.92 -4.55 1.24
N GLU A 16 -6.25 -4.54 1.39
CA GLU A 16 -7.14 -3.48 0.92
C GLU A 16 -8.13 -3.14 2.03
N TYR A 17 -8.22 -1.86 2.38
CA TYR A 17 -9.08 -1.34 3.44
C TYR A 17 -10.03 -0.33 2.83
N TYR A 18 -11.33 -0.61 2.93
CA TYR A 18 -12.37 0.24 2.37
C TYR A 18 -12.97 1.12 3.45
N LYS A 19 -13.12 2.40 3.12
CA LYS A 19 -13.81 3.38 3.94
C LYS A 19 -15.28 3.43 3.51
N ASP A 20 -16.17 3.77 4.44
CA ASP A 20 -17.62 3.89 4.20
C ASP A 20 -17.97 4.88 3.08
N ASP A 21 -17.16 5.93 2.94
CA ASP A 21 -17.24 6.96 1.90
C ASP A 21 -16.97 6.42 0.47
N GLY A 22 -16.50 5.17 0.32
CA GLY A 22 -16.11 4.56 -0.95
C GLY A 22 -14.61 4.69 -1.26
N SER A 23 -13.90 5.50 -0.48
CA SER A 23 -12.45 5.61 -0.51
C SER A 23 -11.77 4.29 -0.09
N VAL A 24 -10.55 4.02 -0.57
CA VAL A 24 -9.83 2.76 -0.30
C VAL A 24 -8.33 2.97 -0.07
N ALA A 25 -7.79 2.34 0.96
CA ALA A 25 -6.36 2.25 1.22
C ALA A 25 -5.83 0.88 0.79
N LYS A 26 -4.87 0.86 -0.13
CA LYS A 26 -4.25 -0.38 -0.64
C LYS A 26 -2.80 -0.47 -0.18
N ILE A 27 -2.45 -1.58 0.46
CA ILE A 27 -1.11 -1.85 0.96
C ILE A 27 -0.35 -2.67 -0.07
N TYR A 28 0.83 -2.20 -0.44
CA TYR A 28 1.73 -2.87 -1.35
C TYR A 28 3.07 -3.13 -0.67
N GLN A 29 3.59 -4.35 -0.81
CA GLN A 29 4.96 -4.69 -0.50
C GLN A 29 5.83 -4.44 -1.73
N VAL A 30 6.64 -3.39 -1.69
CA VAL A 30 7.61 -3.06 -2.72
C VAL A 30 8.90 -3.84 -2.47
N ILE A 31 9.39 -4.58 -3.45
CA ILE A 31 10.62 -5.38 -3.38
C ILE A 31 11.64 -4.71 -4.31
N ASN A 32 12.48 -3.82 -3.77
CA ASN A 32 13.54 -3.20 -4.56
C ASN A 32 14.75 -4.14 -4.63
N GLY A 33 15.02 -4.67 -5.82
CA GLY A 33 16.26 -5.40 -6.13
C GLY A 33 16.05 -6.87 -6.43
N MET A 34 16.96 -7.40 -7.25
CA MET A 34 17.01 -8.82 -7.64
C MET A 34 17.35 -9.74 -6.46
N ASP A 35 17.88 -9.19 -5.36
CA ASP A 35 18.35 -9.92 -4.17
C ASP A 35 17.37 -9.86 -2.96
N GLY A 36 16.27 -9.10 -3.06
CA GLY A 36 15.23 -9.05 -2.01
C GLY A 36 15.61 -8.32 -0.70
N GLU A 37 16.86 -7.84 -0.56
CA GLU A 37 17.36 -7.20 0.66
C GLU A 37 16.68 -5.87 1.01
N HIS A 38 16.12 -5.17 0.02
CA HIS A 38 15.43 -3.89 0.22
C HIS A 38 13.95 -3.99 -0.13
N SER A 39 13.19 -4.74 0.67
CA SER A 39 11.73 -4.69 0.62
C SER A 39 11.16 -3.69 1.63
N PHE A 40 10.16 -2.91 1.21
CA PHE A 40 9.45 -1.93 2.04
C PHE A 40 7.96 -1.97 1.73
N PHE A 41 7.14 -1.43 2.61
CA PHE A 41 5.70 -1.37 2.38
C PHE A 41 5.29 0.03 1.96
N SER A 42 4.20 0.14 1.22
CA SER A 42 3.62 1.42 0.84
C SER A 42 2.10 1.33 0.87
N ILE A 43 1.45 2.37 1.38
CA ILE A 43 0.00 2.51 1.35
C ILE A 43 -0.34 3.50 0.25
N THR A 44 -1.25 3.11 -0.64
CA THR A 44 -1.85 3.99 -1.64
C THR A 44 -3.28 4.28 -1.23
N TYR A 45 -3.57 5.55 -0.97
CA TYR A 45 -4.91 6.01 -0.63
C TYR A 45 -5.61 6.49 -1.90
N LYS A 46 -6.81 5.99 -2.12
CA LYS A 46 -7.67 6.39 -3.22
C LYS A 46 -8.99 6.90 -2.68
N ASP A 47 -9.50 7.90 -3.36
CA ASP A 47 -10.83 8.44 -3.16
C ASP A 47 -11.90 7.50 -3.74
N ALA A 48 -13.18 7.73 -3.40
CA ALA A 48 -14.33 7.00 -3.94
C ALA A 48 -14.39 6.98 -5.47
N THR A 49 -13.85 8.01 -6.12
CA THR A 49 -13.72 8.08 -7.60
C THR A 49 -12.62 7.19 -8.18
N GLY A 50 -11.82 6.53 -7.33
CA GLY A 50 -10.63 5.78 -7.72
C GLY A 50 -9.38 6.64 -7.94
N THR A 51 -9.50 7.96 -7.74
CA THR A 51 -8.39 8.92 -7.84
C THR A 51 -7.43 8.72 -6.68
N ARG A 52 -6.12 8.67 -6.95
CA ARG A 52 -5.10 8.58 -5.88
C ARG A 52 -5.06 9.91 -5.12
N ILE A 53 -5.42 9.87 -3.84
CA ILE A 53 -5.32 11.03 -2.93
C ILE A 53 -3.84 11.26 -2.62
N THR A 54 -3.20 10.24 -2.05
CA THR A 54 -1.79 10.27 -1.69
C THR A 54 -1.22 8.85 -1.60
N ASN A 55 0.09 8.76 -1.40
CA ASN A 55 0.78 7.52 -1.09
C ASN A 55 1.79 7.75 0.03
N GLU A 56 1.88 6.81 0.97
CA GLU A 56 2.89 6.78 2.01
C GLU A 56 3.84 5.60 1.76
N ASP A 57 5.14 5.82 1.83
CA ASP A 57 6.15 4.75 1.86
C ASP A 57 6.67 4.53 3.28
N PHE A 58 6.68 3.26 3.68
CA PHE A 58 7.06 2.80 5.00
C PHE A 58 8.31 1.93 4.88
N LYS A 59 9.46 2.59 4.82
CA LYS A 59 10.78 1.93 4.85
C LYS A 59 11.04 1.41 6.26
N PHE A 60 11.46 0.15 6.37
CA PHE A 60 11.80 -0.50 7.65
C PHE A 60 10.63 -0.68 8.64
N LYS A 61 9.37 -0.56 8.20
CA LYS A 61 8.21 -0.90 9.02
C LYS A 61 7.72 -2.31 8.72
N SER A 62 7.09 -2.94 9.72
CA SER A 62 6.43 -4.24 9.55
C SER A 62 5.06 -4.07 8.90
N LEU A 63 4.60 -5.09 8.17
CA LEU A 63 3.27 -5.11 7.55
C LEU A 63 2.16 -4.72 8.53
N ARG A 64 2.17 -5.29 9.75
CA ARG A 64 1.21 -4.98 10.82
C ARG A 64 1.08 -3.50 11.14
N PHE A 65 2.19 -2.75 11.14
CA PHE A 65 2.16 -1.31 11.39
C PHE A 65 1.46 -0.56 10.26
N VAL A 66 1.62 -1.05 9.04
CA VAL A 66 1.08 -0.46 7.82
C VAL A 66 -0.40 -0.81 7.68
N GLU A 67 -0.79 -2.03 8.06
CA GLU A 67 -2.17 -2.48 8.20
C GLU A 67 -2.93 -1.62 9.22
N ASP A 68 -2.35 -1.43 10.41
CA ASP A 68 -2.94 -0.57 11.46
C ASP A 68 -3.06 0.89 10.99
N ALA A 69 -2.06 1.42 10.29
CA ALA A 69 -2.13 2.76 9.70
C ALA A 69 -3.24 2.88 8.63
N ALA A 70 -3.41 1.88 7.76
CA ALA A 70 -4.46 1.85 6.76
C ALA A 70 -5.85 1.74 7.41
N GLU A 71 -6.01 0.86 8.38
CA GLU A 71 -7.25 0.68 9.14
C GLU A 71 -7.62 1.95 9.90
N ASN A 72 -6.69 2.53 10.67
CA ASN A 72 -6.89 3.78 11.38
C ASN A 72 -7.29 4.92 10.45
N TRP A 73 -6.78 4.96 9.22
CA TRP A 73 -7.21 5.94 8.23
C TRP A 73 -8.64 5.69 7.77
N THR A 74 -9.01 4.44 7.49
CA THR A 74 -10.41 4.10 7.13
C THR A 74 -11.40 4.38 8.25
N LEU A 75 -10.97 4.24 9.51
CA LEU A 75 -11.77 4.57 10.69
C LEU A 75 -11.82 6.09 10.99
N GLY A 76 -11.09 6.92 10.24
CA GLY A 76 -11.00 8.37 10.48
C GLY A 76 -10.16 8.77 11.69
N ILE A 77 -9.40 7.84 12.27
CA ILE A 77 -8.49 8.06 13.40
C ILE A 77 -7.18 8.70 12.90
N LYS A 78 -6.60 8.16 11.82
CA LYS A 78 -5.42 8.73 11.16
C LYS A 78 -5.86 9.75 10.12
N GLN A 79 -5.37 10.98 10.24
CA GLN A 79 -5.53 12.02 9.22
C GLN A 79 -4.31 12.02 8.30
N LEU A 80 -4.55 12.12 6.99
CA LEU A 80 -3.50 12.37 6.02
C LEU A 80 -3.23 13.88 6.03
N LEU A 81 -2.05 14.28 6.48
CA LEU A 81 -1.59 15.66 6.33
C LEU A 81 -1.23 15.86 4.85
N THR A 82 -2.17 16.38 4.07
CA THR A 82 -1.89 16.98 2.77
C THR A 82 -1.49 18.43 3.03
N GLU A 83 -0.21 18.75 2.86
CA GLU A 83 0.31 20.13 2.86
C GLU A 83 -0.22 20.94 1.66
#